data_AF-A0A4Y2HX59-F1
#
_entry.id   AF-A0A4Y2HX59-F1
#
_cell.length_a   1.000
_cell.length_b   1.000
_cell.length_c   1.000
_cell.angle_alpha   90.00
_cell.angle_beta   90.00
_cell.angle_gamma   90.00
#
_symmetry.space_group_name_H-M   'P 1'
#
loop_
_entity.id
_entity.type
_entity.pdbx_description
1 polymer ?
#
loop_
_entity_poly.entity_id
_entity_poly.type
_entity_poly.pdbx_seq_one_letter_code
_entity_poly.pdbx_strand_id
1 'polypeptide(L)'
;MQQLCYVLNINQSLIPGYHPQAYPVERKNRDLKPLLAMMVGNNHILWNEQLPAIRFAMNTAKCETTGFTAAYLNFARELRTLDVVTTDMRSVIHKDNFVPEFTPYLKRFERNMSQIKENIEKSQDRRKEYADK
;
A
#
# COMPACT_ATOMS: atom_id res chain seq x y z
N MET A 1 22.61 4.02 13.91
CA MET A 1 21.52 3.13 13.45
C MET A 1 21.59 1.73 14.04
N GLN A 2 22.72 1.01 14.00
CA GLN A 2 22.82 -0.35 14.58
C GLN A 2 22.42 -0.42 16.06
N GLN A 3 22.89 0.52 16.89
CA GLN A 3 22.51 0.59 18.30
C GLN A 3 20.99 0.82 18.50
N LEU A 4 20.37 1.65 17.66
CA LEU A 4 18.93 1.88 17.69
C LEU A 4 18.15 0.62 17.29
N CYS A 5 18.58 -0.06 16.21
CA CYS A 5 17.96 -1.31 15.77
C CYS A 5 18.10 -2.40 16.83
N TYR A 6 19.24 -2.48 17.52
CA TYR A 6 19.45 -3.42 18.62
C TYR A 6 18.48 -3.14 19.79
N VAL A 7 18.34 -1.88 20.21
CA VAL A 7 17.40 -1.50 21.28
C VAL A 7 15.94 -1.78 20.90
N LEU A 8 15.56 -1.55 19.64
CA LEU A 8 14.21 -1.78 19.14
C LEU A 8 13.94 -3.22 18.69
N ASN A 9 14.93 -4.12 18.82
CA ASN A 9 14.87 -5.50 18.34
C ASN A 9 14.49 -5.62 16.85
N ILE A 10 15.04 -4.73 16.03
CA ILE A 10 14.85 -4.69 14.58
C ILE A 10 16.03 -5.37 13.89
N ASN A 11 15.77 -6.43 13.14
CA ASN A 11 16.78 -7.09 12.32
C ASN A 11 17.10 -6.24 11.08
N GLN A 12 18.36 -5.80 10.97
CA GLN A 12 18.80 -5.00 9.84
C GLN A 12 19.14 -5.90 8.64
N SER A 13 18.40 -5.75 7.54
CA SER A 13 18.74 -6.35 6.25
C SER A 13 19.50 -5.35 5.39
N LEU A 14 20.74 -5.68 5.03
CA LEU A 14 21.57 -4.86 4.15
C LEU A 14 21.63 -5.47 2.75
N ILE A 15 21.68 -4.59 1.75
CA ILE A 15 21.79 -4.98 0.33
C ILE A 15 23.19 -4.58 -0.15
N PRO A 16 23.86 -5.40 -0.98
CA PRO A 16 25.14 -5.04 -1.57
C PRO A 16 25.10 -3.69 -2.32
N GLY A 17 26.20 -2.96 -2.28
CA GLY A 17 26.35 -1.73 -3.07
C GLY A 17 26.12 -2.02 -4.56
N TYR A 18 25.51 -1.07 -5.26
CA TYR A 18 25.22 -1.16 -6.70
C TYR A 18 24.30 -2.33 -7.12
N HIS A 19 23.49 -2.86 -6.20
CA HIS A 19 22.51 -3.91 -6.50
C HIS A 19 21.05 -3.47 -6.19
N PRO A 20 20.52 -2.45 -6.89
CA PRO A 20 19.19 -1.89 -6.62
C PRO A 20 18.03 -2.86 -6.88
N GLN A 21 18.26 -3.93 -7.65
CA GLN A 21 17.23 -4.93 -7.98
C GLN A 21 16.70 -5.66 -6.73
N ALA A 22 17.55 -5.84 -5.72
CA ALA A 22 17.16 -6.46 -4.46
C ALA A 22 16.39 -5.52 -3.53
N TYR A 23 16.27 -4.22 -3.87
CA TYR A 23 15.59 -3.25 -3.03
C TYR A 23 14.17 -2.97 -3.53
N PRO A 24 13.12 -3.55 -2.91
CA PRO A 24 11.74 -3.40 -3.39
C PRO A 24 11.22 -1.96 -3.35
N VAL A 25 11.83 -1.11 -2.51
CA VAL A 25 11.47 0.31 -2.38
C VAL A 25 11.79 1.10 -3.66
N GLU A 26 12.77 0.67 -4.47
CA GLU A 26 13.08 1.34 -5.73
C GLU A 26 11.89 1.36 -6.68
N ARG A 27 11.12 0.27 -6.75
CA ARG A 27 9.91 0.21 -7.58
C ARG A 27 8.88 1.22 -7.12
N LYS A 28 8.64 1.32 -5.81
CA LYS A 28 7.72 2.32 -5.25
C LYS A 28 8.21 3.75 -5.53
N ASN A 29 9.51 4.00 -5.37
CA ASN A 29 10.10 5.31 -5.62
C ASN A 29 10.00 5.71 -7.10
N ARG A 30 10.11 4.75 -8.01
CA ARG A 30 9.90 4.97 -9.44
C ARG A 30 8.49 5.46 -9.75
N ASP A 31 7.48 4.95 -9.05
CA ASP A 31 6.08 5.36 -9.25
C ASP A 31 5.78 6.69 -8.51
N LEU A 32 6.44 6.93 -7.37
CA LEU A 32 6.30 8.17 -6.59
C LEU A 32 6.86 9.41 -7.33
N LYS A 33 8.01 9.27 -7.98
CA LYS A 33 8.73 10.40 -8.61
C LYS A 33 7.89 11.12 -9.68
N PRO A 34 7.24 10.43 -10.64
CA PRO A 34 6.35 11.08 -11.62
C PRO A 34 5.16 11.78 -10.96
N LEU A 35 4.52 11.16 -9.96
CA LEU A 35 3.41 11.77 -9.23
C LEU A 35 3.86 13.07 -8.54
N LEU A 36 5.03 13.05 -7.92
CA LEU A 36 5.61 14.24 -7.30
C LEU A 36 5.90 15.33 -8.34
N ALA A 37 6.53 14.98 -9.47
CA ALA A 37 6.82 15.93 -10.54
C ALA A 37 5.55 16.58 -11.11
N MET A 38 4.47 15.80 -11.29
CA MET A 38 3.18 16.31 -11.76
C MET A 38 2.51 17.24 -10.76
N MET A 39 2.48 16.87 -9.47
CA MET A 39 1.77 17.65 -8.44
C MET A 39 2.47 18.96 -8.09
N VAL A 40 3.80 18.97 -8.21
CA VAL A 40 4.64 20.12 -7.87
C VAL A 40 4.72 21.14 -9.02
N GLY A 41 4.57 20.67 -10.26
CA GLY A 41 4.67 21.52 -11.45
C GLY A 41 6.00 22.28 -11.48
N ASN A 42 5.93 23.61 -11.56
CA ASN A 42 7.11 24.48 -11.63
C ASN A 42 7.64 24.92 -10.25
N ASN A 43 6.90 24.70 -9.16
CA ASN A 43 7.29 25.18 -7.82
C ASN A 43 7.78 24.04 -6.94
N HIS A 44 9.05 23.65 -7.14
CA HIS A 44 9.69 22.55 -6.41
C HIS A 44 9.82 22.72 -4.90
N ILE A 45 9.55 23.91 -4.36
CA ILE A 45 9.61 24.17 -2.91
C ILE A 45 8.46 23.48 -2.18
N LEU A 46 7.28 23.33 -2.82
CA LEU A 46 6.06 22.83 -2.19
C LEU A 46 5.91 21.30 -2.23
N TRP A 47 6.97 20.56 -2.55
CA TRP A 47 6.92 19.09 -2.70
C TRP A 47 6.43 18.38 -1.43
N ASN A 48 6.79 18.89 -0.26
CA ASN A 48 6.40 18.36 1.05
C ASN A 48 4.89 18.47 1.29
N GLU A 49 4.25 19.53 0.79
CA GLU A 49 2.80 19.74 0.89
C GLU A 49 2.01 18.77 0.00
N GLN A 50 2.61 18.31 -1.10
CA GLN A 50 1.99 17.38 -2.03
C GLN A 50 2.10 15.91 -1.58
N LEU A 51 3.06 15.58 -0.71
CA LEU A 51 3.28 14.21 -0.24
C LEU A 51 2.05 13.52 0.36
N PRO A 52 1.24 14.16 1.23
CA PRO A 52 0.06 13.52 1.82
C PRO A 52 -0.96 13.12 0.75
N ALA A 53 -1.20 13.99 -0.23
CA ALA A 53 -2.12 13.73 -1.34
C ALA A 53 -1.63 12.56 -2.20
N ILE A 54 -0.34 12.55 -2.55
CA ILE A 54 0.28 11.48 -3.32
C ILE A 54 0.24 10.14 -2.55
N ARG A 55 0.56 10.17 -1.25
CA ARG A 55 0.50 8.98 -0.39
C ARG A 55 -0.92 8.42 -0.32
N PHE A 56 -1.92 9.29 -0.20
CA PHE A 56 -3.32 8.89 -0.20
C PHE A 56 -3.67 8.19 -1.53
N ALA A 57 -3.39 8.83 -2.66
CA ALA A 57 -3.66 8.29 -3.99
C ALA A 57 -2.98 6.93 -4.23
N MET A 58 -1.70 6.79 -3.87
CA MET A 58 -0.98 5.52 -4.00
C MET A 58 -1.56 4.41 -3.12
N ASN A 59 -2.06 4.74 -1.92
CA ASN A 59 -2.63 3.76 -1.01
C ASN A 59 -4.05 3.32 -1.39
N THR A 60 -4.81 4.18 -2.08
CA THR A 60 -6.17 3.88 -2.56
C THR A 60 -6.21 3.36 -3.99
N ALA A 61 -5.10 3.41 -4.73
CA ALA A 61 -5.01 2.80 -6.05
C ALA A 61 -4.98 1.26 -5.95
N LYS A 62 -5.73 0.59 -6.83
CA LYS A 62 -5.69 -0.88 -6.93
C LYS A 62 -4.40 -1.32 -7.59
N CYS A 63 -3.70 -2.26 -6.95
CA CYS A 63 -2.53 -2.89 -7.54
C CYS A 63 -2.97 -4.06 -8.42
N GLU A 64 -2.56 -4.06 -9.70
CA GLU A 64 -2.91 -5.11 -10.67
C GLU A 64 -2.55 -6.53 -10.19
N THR A 65 -1.40 -6.68 -9.51
CA THR A 65 -0.93 -7.99 -9.02
C THR A 65 -1.81 -8.54 -7.90
N THR A 66 -2.27 -7.68 -6.99
CA THR A 66 -3.05 -8.13 -5.84
C THR A 66 -4.56 -8.07 -6.12
N GLY A 67 -5.00 -7.16 -7.00
CA GLY A 67 -6.40 -6.84 -7.25
C GLY A 67 -7.02 -5.88 -6.23
N PHE A 68 -6.29 -5.54 -5.16
CA PHE A 68 -6.77 -4.72 -4.04
C PHE A 68 -5.89 -3.48 -3.85
N THR A 69 -6.36 -2.55 -3.01
CA THR A 69 -5.62 -1.35 -2.62
C THR A 69 -4.63 -1.67 -1.50
N ALA A 70 -3.53 -0.92 -1.41
CA ALA A 70 -2.59 -1.10 -0.30
C ALA A 70 -3.24 -0.77 1.06
N ALA A 71 -4.18 0.18 1.08
CA ALA A 71 -5.01 0.49 2.23
C ALA A 71 -5.80 -0.74 2.74
N TYR A 72 -6.50 -1.43 1.85
CA TYR A 72 -7.28 -2.61 2.20
C TYR A 72 -6.37 -3.73 2.72
N LEU A 73 -5.22 -3.95 2.10
CA LEU A 73 -4.28 -4.99 2.55
C LEU A 73 -3.73 -4.73 3.96
N ASN A 74 -3.49 -3.46 4.32
CA ASN A 74 -2.90 -3.09 5.60
C ASN A 74 -3.93 -2.94 6.73
N PHE A 75 -5.12 -2.41 6.41
CA PHE A 75 -6.14 -2.07 7.41
C PHE A 75 -7.38 -2.95 7.36
N ALA A 76 -7.42 -3.94 6.46
CA ALA A 76 -8.61 -4.70 6.06
C ALA A 76 -9.77 -3.85 5.49
N ARG A 77 -9.61 -2.53 5.39
CA ARG A 77 -10.63 -1.57 4.97
C ARG A 77 -10.05 -0.51 4.07
N GLU A 78 -10.89 0.07 3.22
CA GLU A 78 -10.51 1.20 2.40
C GLU A 78 -10.35 2.48 3.24
N LEU A 79 -9.43 3.35 2.80
CA LEU A 79 -9.33 4.70 3.35
C LEU A 79 -10.57 5.50 2.95
N ARG A 80 -10.98 6.40 3.84
CA ARG A 80 -12.10 7.31 3.57
C ARG A 80 -11.61 8.45 2.70
N THR A 81 -12.29 8.68 1.60
CA THR A 81 -12.11 9.84 0.72
C THR A 81 -12.87 11.04 1.29
N LEU A 82 -12.53 12.25 0.83
CA LEU A 82 -13.08 13.51 1.37
C LEU A 82 -14.62 13.55 1.27
N ASP A 83 -15.17 13.09 0.15
CA ASP A 83 -16.60 12.96 -0.11
C ASP A 83 -17.32 12.06 0.91
N VAL A 84 -16.71 10.94 1.29
CA VAL A 84 -17.28 10.04 2.30
C VAL A 84 -17.29 10.71 3.68
N VAL A 85 -16.24 11.47 4.01
CA VAL A 85 -16.15 12.18 5.29
C VAL A 85 -17.17 13.30 5.39
N THR A 86 -17.40 14.06 4.30
CA THR A 86 -18.33 15.19 4.31
C THR A 86 -19.80 14.78 4.22
N THR A 87 -20.10 13.67 3.55
CA THR A 87 -21.49 13.29 3.21
C THR A 87 -22.07 12.26 4.18
N ASP A 88 -21.22 11.43 4.81
CA ASP A 88 -21.68 10.27 5.56
C ASP A 88 -21.13 10.23 7.00
N MET A 89 -21.56 11.21 7.81
CA MET A 89 -21.35 11.16 9.27
C MET A 89 -22.04 9.95 9.93
N ARG A 90 -23.05 9.36 9.28
CA ARG A 90 -23.73 8.15 9.78
C ARG A 90 -22.83 6.91 9.69
N SER A 91 -21.98 6.79 8.68
CA SER A 91 -20.94 5.74 8.62
C SER A 91 -19.86 5.89 9.69
N VAL A 92 -19.68 7.08 10.25
CA VAL A 92 -18.80 7.33 11.40
C VAL A 92 -19.42 6.75 12.67
N ILE A 93 -20.73 6.95 12.86
CA ILE A 93 -21.47 6.52 14.06
C ILE A 93 -21.85 5.03 14.01
N HIS A 94 -22.22 4.49 12.85
CA HIS A 94 -22.70 3.11 12.72
C HIS A 94 -21.59 2.07 12.51
N LYS A 95 -20.38 2.45 12.08
CA LYS A 95 -19.24 1.52 12.02
C LYS A 95 -18.71 1.12 13.40
N ASP A 96 -19.07 1.86 14.45
CA ASP A 96 -18.69 1.58 15.83
C ASP A 96 -19.72 0.68 16.56
N ASN A 97 -20.86 0.34 15.94
CA ASN A 97 -21.79 -0.68 16.47
C ASN A 97 -21.39 -2.08 16.00
N PHE A 98 -20.58 -2.73 16.84
CA PHE A 98 -19.59 -3.75 16.49
C PHE A 98 -20.03 -5.24 16.49
N VAL A 99 -21.29 -5.62 16.69
CA VAL A 99 -21.53 -6.98 17.26
C VAL A 99 -22.10 -8.07 16.30
N PRO A 100 -22.93 -7.83 15.27
CA PRO A 100 -23.41 -8.93 14.40
C PRO A 100 -22.59 -9.18 13.11
N GLU A 101 -21.89 -8.19 12.57
CA GLU A 101 -21.31 -8.25 11.21
C GLU A 101 -19.80 -8.59 11.16
N PHE A 102 -19.13 -8.68 12.30
CA PHE A 102 -17.69 -8.92 12.35
C PHE A 102 -17.32 -10.30 11.77
N THR A 103 -18.05 -11.35 12.14
CA THR A 103 -17.82 -12.71 11.65
C THR A 103 -17.96 -12.87 10.13
N PRO A 104 -19.06 -12.43 9.48
CA PRO A 104 -19.17 -12.51 8.02
C PRO A 104 -18.12 -11.64 7.31
N TYR A 105 -17.76 -10.49 7.88
CA TYR A 105 -16.70 -9.65 7.33
C TYR A 105 -15.34 -10.35 7.40
N LEU A 106 -14.96 -10.94 8.53
CA LEU A 106 -13.71 -11.69 8.67
C LEU A 106 -13.64 -12.89 7.72
N LYS A 107 -14.74 -13.64 7.56
CA LYS A 107 -14.81 -14.73 6.57
C LYS A 107 -14.58 -14.22 5.14
N ARG A 108 -15.13 -13.04 4.80
CA ARG A 108 -14.86 -12.41 3.51
C ARG A 108 -13.41 -11.95 3.39
N PHE A 109 -12.84 -11.38 4.44
CA PHE A 109 -11.45 -10.93 4.46
C PHE A 109 -10.48 -12.10 4.30
N GLU A 110 -10.70 -13.21 4.99
CA GLU A 110 -9.92 -14.45 4.89
C GLU A 110 -9.95 -14.99 3.45
N ARG A 111 -11.13 -15.15 2.85
CA ARG A 111 -11.27 -15.55 1.45
C ARG A 111 -10.55 -14.59 0.49
N ASN A 112 -10.69 -13.28 0.70
CA ASN A 112 -9.99 -12.29 -0.13
C ASN A 112 -8.47 -12.44 -0.01
N MET A 113 -7.95 -12.65 1.21
CA MET A 113 -6.53 -12.86 1.46
C MET A 113 -6.01 -14.13 0.78
N SER A 114 -6.79 -15.21 0.80
CA SER A 114 -6.48 -16.44 0.07
C SER A 114 -6.40 -16.21 -1.44
N GLN A 115 -7.35 -15.46 -2.02
CA GLN A 115 -7.32 -15.08 -3.43
C GLN A 115 -6.12 -14.17 -3.78
N ILE A 116 -5.76 -13.24 -2.89
CA ILE A 116 -4.61 -12.33 -3.07
C ILE A 116 -3.32 -13.13 -3.18
N LYS A 117 -3.12 -14.13 -2.32
CA LYS A 117 -1.94 -15.01 -2.36
C LYS A 117 -1.84 -15.74 -3.70
N GLU A 118 -2.93 -16.35 -4.14
CA GLU A 118 -2.99 -17.05 -5.43
C GLU A 118 -2.68 -16.09 -6.60
N ASN A 119 -3.20 -14.86 -6.58
CA ASN A 119 -2.94 -13.87 -7.62
C ASN A 119 -1.47 -13.42 -7.64
N ILE A 120 -0.85 -13.28 -6.47
CA ILE A 120 0.57 -12.97 -6.34
C ILE A 120 1.41 -14.11 -6.93
N GLU A 121 1.13 -15.36 -6.55
CA GLU A 121 1.85 -16.55 -7.04
C GLU A 121 1.76 -16.64 -8.57
N LYS A 122 0.54 -16.61 -9.14
CA LYS A 122 0.33 -16.59 -10.60
C LYS A 122 1.06 -15.44 -11.29
N SER A 123 1.18 -14.29 -10.65
CA SER A 123 1.90 -13.14 -11.22
C SER A 123 3.41 -13.28 -11.10
N GLN A 124 3.92 -13.96 -10.07
CA GLN A 124 5.32 -14.30 -9.92
C GLN A 124 5.73 -15.35 -10.95
N ASP A 125 4.95 -16.41 -11.12
CA ASP A 125 5.21 -17.47 -12.11
C ASP A 125 5.28 -16.90 -13.53
N ARG A 126 4.29 -16.09 -13.92
CA ARG A 126 4.32 -15.41 -15.23
C ARG A 126 5.58 -14.56 -15.40
N ARG A 127 5.99 -13.79 -14.39
CA ARG A 127 7.20 -12.96 -14.46
C ARG A 127 8.47 -13.80 -14.56
N LYS A 128 8.50 -14.95 -13.90
CA LYS A 128 9.61 -15.90 -13.98
C LYS A 128 9.73 -16.45 -15.41
N GLU A 129 8.63 -16.89 -16.02
CA GLU A 129 8.62 -17.35 -17.41
C GLU A 129 9.14 -16.30 -18.41
N TYR A 130 8.84 -15.01 -18.19
CA TYR A 130 9.38 -13.93 -19.02
C TYR A 130 10.85 -13.65 -18.77
N ALA A 131 11.36 -13.86 -17.55
CA ALA A 131 12.75 -13.59 -17.19
C ALA A 131 13.69 -14.74 -17.57
N ASP A 132 13.18 -15.97 -17.63
CA ASP A 132 13.94 -17.18 -18.00
C ASP A 132 14.06 -17.36 -19.53
N LYS A 133 13.41 -16.51 -20.33
CA LYS A 133 13.53 -16.44 -21.80
C LYS A 133 14.64 -15.48 -22.22
#